data_AF-A0A9J6DBZ8-F1
#
_entry.id   AF-A0A9J6DBZ8-F1
#
_cell.length_a   1.000
_cell.length_b   1.000
_cell.length_c   1.000
_cell.angle_alpha   90.00
_cell.angle_beta   90.00
_cell.angle_gamma   90.00
#
_symmetry.space_group_name_H-M   'P 1'
#
loop_
_entity.id
_entity.type
_entity.pdbx_description
1 polymer ?
#
loop_
_entity_poly.entity_id
_entity_poly.type
_entity_poly.pdbx_seq_one_letter_code
_entity_poly.pdbx_strand_id
1 'polypeptide(L)'
;MKYVNEVPKGRMGATFDALSLPRLQHEESMFIDEYCKAMNAVAKRLNILQGEQYMYMGVLQPTLQSLLRYQRSHPPLKYCTPLASSLQDAVKKRFSAVLEDANLALAAAVHPKLKLSWMTEVQKAVTLRLLEEECHALEAIFNENAAASERTDEDDVFFSVASILPFMLRGATMAQRSQN
;
A
#
# COMPACT_ATOMS: atom_id res chain seq x y z
N MET A 1 -6.49 -12.94 13.62
CA MET A 1 -7.08 -14.09 12.92
C MET A 1 -6.49 -15.32 13.57
N LYS A 2 -7.31 -16.20 14.15
CA LYS A 2 -6.84 -17.48 14.72
C LYS A 2 -6.85 -18.52 13.59
N TYR A 3 -5.79 -19.30 13.46
CA TYR A 3 -5.72 -20.34 12.44
C TYR A 3 -6.53 -21.57 12.84
N VAL A 4 -6.92 -22.41 11.88
CA VAL A 4 -7.68 -23.64 12.14
C VAL A 4 -6.97 -24.54 13.15
N ASN A 5 -5.63 -24.56 13.10
CA ASN A 5 -4.78 -25.32 14.02
C ASN A 5 -4.77 -24.77 15.45
N GLU A 6 -5.20 -23.53 15.65
CA GLU A 6 -5.27 -22.84 16.95
C GLU A 6 -6.67 -22.91 17.58
N VAL A 7 -7.67 -23.40 16.84
CA VAL A 7 -9.00 -23.68 17.37
C VAL A 7 -8.95 -25.06 18.04
N PRO A 8 -9.45 -25.22 19.29
CA PRO A 8 -9.50 -26.53 19.92
C PRO A 8 -10.26 -27.51 19.02
N LYS A 9 -9.59 -28.58 18.56
CA LYS A 9 -10.16 -29.56 17.61
C LYS A 9 -11.54 -30.09 18.05
N GLY A 10 -11.77 -30.20 19.36
CA GLY A 10 -13.04 -30.59 19.95
C GLY A 10 -14.20 -29.62 19.67
N ARG A 11 -13.96 -28.30 19.58
CA ARG A 11 -15.01 -27.31 19.28
C ARG A 11 -15.46 -27.38 17.82
N MET A 12 -14.52 -27.53 16.88
CA MET A 12 -14.86 -27.69 15.47
C MET A 12 -15.62 -29.01 15.24
N GLY A 13 -15.16 -30.12 15.82
CA GLY A 13 -15.88 -31.40 15.73
C GLY A 13 -17.32 -31.29 16.22
N ALA A 14 -17.53 -30.71 17.40
CA ALA A 14 -18.87 -30.51 17.96
C ALA A 14 -19.77 -29.64 17.07
N THR A 15 -19.25 -28.57 16.45
CA THR A 15 -20.03 -27.77 15.49
C THR A 15 -20.39 -28.53 14.21
N PHE A 16 -19.49 -29.37 13.69
CA PHE A 16 -19.79 -30.19 12.51
C PHE A 16 -20.87 -31.23 12.81
N ASP A 17 -20.78 -31.88 13.97
CA ASP A 17 -21.79 -32.84 14.43
C ASP A 17 -23.15 -32.16 14.62
N ALA A 18 -23.17 -30.97 15.27
CA ALA A 18 -24.41 -30.20 15.49
C ALA A 18 -25.06 -29.73 14.19
N LEU A 19 -24.27 -29.48 13.14
CA LEU A 19 -24.74 -29.09 11.81
C LEU A 19 -25.00 -30.30 10.89
N SER A 20 -24.83 -31.53 11.38
CA SER A 20 -24.93 -32.76 10.57
C SER A 20 -24.01 -32.75 9.33
N LEU A 21 -22.83 -32.15 9.46
CA LEU A 21 -21.83 -32.06 8.40
C LEU A 21 -20.73 -33.12 8.57
N PRO A 22 -20.20 -33.67 7.46
CA PRO A 22 -19.06 -34.58 7.53
C PRO A 22 -17.82 -33.84 8.06
N ARG A 23 -17.13 -34.46 9.03
CA ARG A 23 -15.94 -33.87 9.64
C ARG A 23 -14.82 -33.70 8.62
N LEU A 24 -14.05 -32.62 8.78
CA LEU A 24 -12.89 -32.34 7.95
C LEU A 24 -11.82 -33.43 8.09
N GLN A 25 -11.29 -33.85 6.95
CA GLN A 25 -10.11 -34.68 6.86
C GLN A 25 -8.86 -33.91 7.28
N HIS A 26 -7.77 -34.64 7.54
CA HIS A 26 -6.51 -34.03 7.93
C HIS A 26 -5.96 -33.12 6.84
N GLU A 27 -6.02 -33.56 5.58
CA GLU A 27 -5.56 -32.83 4.40
C GLU A 27 -6.37 -31.56 4.17
N GLU A 28 -7.68 -31.62 4.36
CA GLU A 28 -8.58 -30.46 4.24
C GLU A 28 -8.26 -29.41 5.32
N SER A 29 -8.00 -29.86 6.55
CA SER A 29 -7.60 -28.98 7.64
C SER A 29 -6.25 -28.29 7.35
N MET A 30 -5.28 -29.05 6.82
CA MET A 30 -3.97 -28.52 6.41
C MET A 30 -4.09 -27.53 5.26
N PHE A 31 -4.94 -27.82 4.27
CA PHE A 31 -5.23 -26.90 3.17
C PHE A 31 -5.82 -25.58 3.66
N ILE A 32 -6.83 -25.62 4.55
CA ILE A 32 -7.45 -24.39 5.08
C ILE A 32 -6.43 -23.57 5.88
N ASP A 33 -5.56 -24.21 6.66
CA ASP A 33 -4.49 -23.52 7.38
C ASP A 33 -3.51 -22.80 6.44
N GLU A 34 -3.06 -23.47 5.37
CA GLU A 34 -2.23 -22.85 4.33
C GLU A 34 -2.94 -21.71 3.62
N TYR A 35 -4.22 -21.88 3.28
CA TYR A 35 -5.04 -20.84 2.67
C TYR A 35 -5.13 -19.61 3.56
N CYS A 36 -5.44 -19.79 4.84
CA CYS A 36 -5.48 -18.71 5.80
C CYS A 36 -4.12 -18.00 5.91
N LYS A 37 -3.01 -18.74 5.91
CA LYS A 37 -1.66 -18.15 5.93
C LYS A 37 -1.38 -17.29 4.70
N ALA A 38 -1.71 -17.78 3.51
CA ALA A 38 -1.51 -17.05 2.25
C ALA A 38 -2.39 -15.78 2.18
N MET A 39 -3.65 -15.88 2.59
CA MET A 39 -4.61 -14.77 2.53
C MET A 39 -4.49 -13.77 3.67
N ASN A 40 -3.94 -14.16 4.83
CA ASN A 40 -3.78 -13.28 5.99
C ASN A 40 -2.96 -12.03 5.66
N ALA A 41 -1.95 -12.16 4.81
CA ALA A 41 -1.16 -11.02 4.35
C ALA A 41 -2.06 -9.98 3.66
N VAL A 42 -2.85 -10.44 2.70
CA VAL A 42 -3.76 -9.61 1.90
C VAL A 42 -4.81 -8.98 2.81
N ALA A 43 -5.47 -9.76 3.65
CA ALA A 43 -6.50 -9.29 4.57
C ALA A 43 -5.97 -8.19 5.51
N LYS A 44 -4.77 -8.37 6.10
CA LYS A 44 -4.17 -7.34 6.96
C LYS A 44 -3.89 -6.03 6.21
N ARG A 45 -3.45 -6.11 4.96
CA ARG A 45 -3.13 -4.91 4.17
C ARG A 45 -4.39 -4.22 3.68
N LEU A 46 -5.42 -4.97 3.33
CA LEU A 46 -6.75 -4.42 3.09
C LEU A 46 -7.28 -3.70 4.32
N ASN A 47 -7.17 -4.28 5.52
CA ASN A 47 -7.57 -3.59 6.74
C ASN A 47 -6.82 -2.28 6.98
N ILE A 48 -5.52 -2.21 6.66
CA ILE A 48 -4.75 -0.95 6.75
C ILE A 48 -5.33 0.08 5.77
N LEU A 49 -5.53 -0.30 4.50
CA LEU A 49 -6.03 0.62 3.48
C LEU A 49 -7.48 1.06 3.73
N GLN A 50 -8.33 0.15 4.20
CA GLN A 50 -9.74 0.41 4.49
C GLN A 50 -9.95 1.15 5.81
N GLY A 51 -9.05 0.96 6.78
CA GLY A 51 -9.05 1.68 8.04
C GLY A 51 -8.51 3.10 7.92
N GLU A 52 -7.97 3.47 6.75
CA GLU A 52 -7.35 4.76 6.54
C GLU A 52 -8.39 5.89 6.53
N GLN A 53 -8.27 6.81 7.49
CA GLN A 53 -9.28 7.87 7.72
C GLN A 53 -8.99 9.13 6.91
N TYR A 54 -7.71 9.38 6.60
CA TYR A 54 -7.28 10.65 6.02
C TYR A 54 -6.92 10.54 4.53
N MET A 55 -7.27 9.42 3.89
CA MET A 55 -7.05 9.14 2.46
C MET A 55 -5.66 9.54 1.95
N TYR A 56 -4.60 9.44 2.77
CA TYR A 56 -3.26 9.79 2.31
C TYR A 56 -2.80 8.76 1.26
N MET A 57 -2.35 9.25 0.12
CA MET A 57 -1.83 8.35 -0.93
C MET A 57 -0.44 7.79 -0.58
N GLY A 58 0.26 8.40 0.38
CA GLY A 58 1.58 7.99 0.85
C GLY A 58 1.64 6.61 1.52
N VAL A 59 0.53 5.99 1.94
CA VAL A 59 0.53 4.63 2.52
C VAL A 59 0.33 3.53 1.50
N LEU A 60 -0.17 3.86 0.31
CA LEU A 60 -0.54 2.86 -0.68
C LEU A 60 0.69 2.03 -1.13
N GLN A 61 1.73 2.69 -1.63
CA GLN A 61 2.93 2.04 -2.13
C GLN A 61 3.70 1.28 -1.03
N PRO A 62 3.93 1.83 0.19
CA PRO A 62 4.51 1.08 1.30
C PRO A 62 3.72 -0.18 1.67
N THR A 63 2.38 -0.09 1.65
CA THR A 63 1.51 -1.22 2.00
C THR A 63 1.60 -2.34 0.98
N LEU A 64 1.59 -2.00 -0.31
CA LEU A 64 1.75 -2.97 -1.39
C LEU A 64 3.15 -3.62 -1.38
N GLN A 65 4.21 -2.86 -1.12
CA GLN A 65 5.55 -3.45 -1.01
C GLN A 65 5.70 -4.34 0.22
N SER A 66 5.10 -3.97 1.35
CA SER A 66 5.03 -4.84 2.53
C SER A 66 4.30 -6.15 2.22
N LEU A 67 3.20 -6.10 1.45
CA LEU A 67 2.47 -7.30 1.02
C LEU A 67 3.36 -8.22 0.16
N LEU A 68 4.02 -7.67 -0.86
CA LEU A 68 4.88 -8.46 -1.75
C LEU A 68 6.08 -9.07 -1.00
N ARG A 69 6.70 -8.31 -0.09
CA ARG A 69 7.79 -8.81 0.77
C ARG A 69 7.31 -9.94 1.66
N TYR A 70 6.14 -9.78 2.30
CA TYR A 70 5.57 -10.81 3.15
C TYR A 70 5.25 -12.08 2.36
N GLN A 71 4.66 -11.94 1.16
CA GLN A 71 4.33 -13.09 0.32
C GLN A 71 5.57 -13.88 -0.11
N ARG A 72 6.70 -13.22 -0.36
CA ARG A 72 7.98 -13.86 -0.67
C ARG A 72 8.61 -14.54 0.54
N SER A 73 8.30 -14.09 1.76
CA SER A 73 8.85 -14.65 2.99
C SER A 73 8.10 -15.90 3.49
N HIS A 74 7.05 -16.34 2.80
CA HIS A 74 6.33 -17.53 3.21
C HIS A 74 7.22 -18.78 3.15
N PRO A 75 7.10 -19.68 4.14
CA PRO A 75 7.66 -21.02 4.02
C PRO A 75 7.00 -21.74 2.84
N PRO A 76 7.67 -22.76 2.27
CA PRO A 76 7.11 -23.54 1.18
C PRO A 76 5.74 -24.10 1.56
N LEU A 77 4.73 -23.80 0.73
CA LEU A 77 3.36 -24.27 0.87
C LEU A 77 3.22 -25.58 0.08
N LYS A 78 2.45 -26.54 0.61
CA LYS A 78 2.21 -27.82 -0.06
C LYS A 78 1.03 -27.74 -1.03
N TYR A 79 -0.04 -27.07 -0.63
CA TYR A 79 -1.29 -27.00 -1.37
C TYR A 79 -1.53 -25.61 -1.97
N CYS A 80 -1.20 -24.54 -1.25
CA CYS A 80 -1.53 -23.17 -1.65
C CYS A 80 -0.43 -22.45 -2.45
N THR A 81 0.57 -23.16 -2.97
CA THR A 81 1.63 -22.55 -3.81
C THR A 81 1.09 -21.81 -5.03
N PRO A 82 0.15 -22.37 -5.83
CA PRO A 82 -0.42 -21.66 -6.98
C PRO A 82 -1.20 -20.39 -6.58
N LEU A 83 -1.85 -20.41 -5.41
CA LEU A 83 -2.54 -19.23 -4.89
C LEU A 83 -1.55 -18.13 -4.50
N ALA A 84 -0.48 -18.48 -3.77
CA ALA A 84 0.52 -17.53 -3.34
C ALA A 84 1.26 -16.87 -4.51
N SER A 85 1.59 -17.63 -5.57
CA SER A 85 2.18 -17.08 -6.79
C SER A 85 1.20 -16.17 -7.53
N SER A 86 -0.03 -16.66 -7.75
CA SER A 86 -1.07 -15.88 -8.46
C SER A 86 -1.39 -14.57 -7.75
N LEU A 87 -1.40 -14.54 -6.42
CA LEU A 87 -1.61 -13.31 -5.66
C LEU A 87 -0.47 -12.30 -5.88
N GLN A 88 0.78 -12.75 -5.86
CA GLN A 88 1.93 -11.87 -6.12
C GLN A 88 1.85 -11.27 -7.52
N ASP A 89 1.55 -12.10 -8.52
CA ASP A 89 1.47 -11.67 -9.91
C ASP A 89 0.28 -10.76 -10.15
N ALA A 90 -0.88 -11.06 -9.55
CA ALA A 90 -2.06 -10.22 -9.62
C ALA A 90 -1.82 -8.84 -8.99
N VAL A 91 -1.12 -8.77 -7.84
CA VAL A 91 -0.78 -7.49 -7.20
C VAL A 91 0.18 -6.69 -8.07
N LYS A 92 1.27 -7.31 -8.56
CA LYS A 92 2.22 -6.63 -9.45
C LYS A 92 1.55 -6.13 -10.73
N LYS A 93 0.70 -6.95 -11.35
CA LYS A 93 0.01 -6.60 -12.59
C LYS A 93 -1.01 -5.49 -12.39
N ARG A 94 -1.82 -5.56 -11.33
CA ARG A 94 -2.88 -4.57 -11.07
C ARG A 94 -2.33 -3.23 -10.61
N PHE A 95 -1.23 -3.24 -9.86
CA PHE A 95 -0.66 -2.05 -9.22
C PHE A 95 0.72 -1.68 -9.77
N SER A 96 1.06 -2.09 -11.00
CA SER A 96 2.38 -1.79 -11.60
C SER A 96 2.66 -0.28 -11.61
N ALA A 97 1.72 0.51 -12.12
CA ALA A 97 1.82 1.97 -12.15
C ALA A 97 2.00 2.57 -10.75
N VAL A 98 1.27 2.08 -9.76
CA VAL A 98 1.34 2.54 -8.36
C VAL A 98 2.67 2.17 -7.71
N LEU A 99 3.24 1.01 -8.04
CA LEU A 99 4.51 0.54 -7.50
C LEU A 99 5.70 1.34 -8.05
N GLU A 100 5.55 1.93 -9.23
CA GLU A 100 6.58 2.70 -9.94
C GLU A 100 6.37 4.22 -9.85
N ASP A 101 5.27 4.68 -9.27
CA ASP A 101 4.94 6.11 -9.17
C ASP A 101 5.88 6.84 -8.18
N ALA A 102 6.66 7.78 -8.72
CA ALA A 102 7.56 8.62 -7.95
C ALA A 102 6.82 9.55 -6.99
N ASN A 103 5.61 10.00 -7.34
CA ASN A 103 4.82 10.90 -6.49
C ASN A 103 4.34 10.19 -5.22
N LEU A 104 3.94 8.91 -5.36
CA LEU A 104 3.57 8.09 -4.20
C LEU A 104 4.78 7.80 -3.32
N ALA A 105 5.95 7.62 -3.94
CA ALA A 105 7.20 7.41 -3.21
C ALA A 105 7.59 8.66 -2.40
N LEU A 106 7.47 9.85 -3.00
CA LEU A 106 7.69 11.14 -2.33
C LEU A 106 6.66 11.39 -1.22
N ALA A 107 5.37 11.17 -1.50
CA ALA A 107 4.30 11.30 -0.51
C ALA A 107 4.51 10.38 0.71
N ALA A 108 5.02 9.17 0.48
CA ALA A 108 5.40 8.26 1.55
C ALA A 108 6.66 8.71 2.31
N ALA A 109 7.64 9.30 1.61
CA ALA A 109 8.90 9.77 2.19
C ALA A 109 8.70 10.94 3.15
N VAL A 110 7.79 11.86 2.84
CA VAL A 110 7.45 12.99 3.72
C VAL A 110 6.53 12.59 4.88
N HIS A 111 5.95 11.38 4.86
CA HIS A 111 5.07 10.92 5.93
C HIS A 111 5.86 10.47 7.18
N PRO A 112 5.65 11.08 8.36
CA PRO A 112 6.49 10.87 9.54
C PRO A 112 6.60 9.41 10.02
N LYS A 113 5.56 8.60 9.84
CA LYS A 113 5.55 7.18 10.26
C LYS A 113 6.21 6.23 9.25
N LEU A 114 6.30 6.62 7.98
CA LEU A 114 6.75 5.74 6.90
C LEU A 114 8.20 6.06 6.54
N LYS A 115 8.43 7.34 6.20
CA LYS A 115 9.70 7.84 5.71
C LYS A 115 10.21 6.95 4.59
N LEU A 116 11.48 6.56 4.67
CA LEU A 116 12.19 5.75 3.69
C LEU A 116 12.37 4.28 4.15
N SER A 117 11.84 3.91 5.32
CA SER A 117 12.13 2.61 5.97
C SER A 117 11.70 1.37 5.17
N TRP A 118 10.72 1.54 4.28
CA TRP A 118 10.11 0.48 3.49
C TRP A 118 10.77 0.28 2.11
N MET A 119 11.70 1.15 1.72
CA MET A 119 12.39 1.12 0.43
C MET A 119 13.70 0.31 0.47
N THR A 120 14.22 -0.10 -0.69
CA THR A 120 15.60 -0.59 -0.81
C THR A 120 16.59 0.58 -0.82
N GLU A 121 17.88 0.35 -0.52
CA GLU A 121 18.88 1.45 -0.54
C GLU A 121 18.93 2.20 -1.87
N VAL A 122 18.77 1.49 -2.99
CA VAL A 122 18.70 2.10 -4.32
C VAL A 122 17.47 3.01 -4.46
N GLN A 123 16.29 2.54 -4.03
CA GLN A 123 15.07 3.34 -4.06
C GLN A 123 15.16 4.56 -3.15
N LYS A 124 15.76 4.41 -1.95
CA LYS A 124 15.97 5.50 -1.01
C LYS A 124 16.82 6.61 -1.64
N ALA A 125 17.94 6.27 -2.27
CA ALA A 125 18.81 7.24 -2.92
C ALA A 125 18.08 8.03 -4.01
N VAL A 126 17.28 7.34 -4.84
CA VAL A 126 16.48 7.98 -5.89
C VAL A 126 15.42 8.90 -5.30
N THR A 127 14.65 8.44 -4.31
CA THR A 127 13.60 9.25 -3.68
C THR A 127 14.16 10.44 -2.92
N LEU A 128 15.31 10.31 -2.25
CA LEU A 128 15.97 11.43 -1.59
C LEU A 128 16.40 12.50 -2.60
N ARG A 129 17.02 12.09 -3.71
CA ARG A 129 17.41 13.04 -4.76
C ARG A 129 16.21 13.78 -5.33
N LEU A 130 15.13 13.05 -5.63
CA LEU A 130 13.87 13.66 -6.10
C LEU A 130 13.29 14.61 -5.05
N LEU A 131 13.36 14.27 -3.77
CA LEU A 131 12.87 15.12 -2.69
C LEU A 131 13.69 16.41 -2.57
N GLU A 132 15.01 16.32 -2.69
CA GLU A 132 15.92 17.48 -2.71
C GLU A 132 15.62 18.40 -3.91
N GLU A 133 15.42 17.82 -5.10
CA GLU A 133 15.04 18.56 -6.31
C GLU A 133 13.71 19.32 -6.11
N GLU A 134 12.70 18.68 -5.52
CA GLU A 134 11.39 19.32 -5.23
C GLU A 134 11.51 20.38 -4.12
N CYS A 135 12.32 20.15 -3.09
CA CYS A 135 12.58 21.15 -2.04
C CYS A 135 13.25 22.40 -2.62
N HIS A 136 14.26 22.25 -3.48
CA HIS A 136 14.91 23.39 -4.12
C HIS A 136 13.97 24.14 -5.08
N ALA A 137 13.09 23.43 -5.79
CA ALA A 137 12.08 24.05 -6.63
C ALA A 137 11.10 24.90 -5.79
N LEU A 138 10.68 24.39 -4.62
CA LEU A 138 9.85 25.13 -3.68
C LEU A 138 10.59 26.37 -3.13
N GLU A 139 11.84 26.22 -2.70
CA GLU A 139 12.67 27.33 -2.20
C GLU A 139 12.80 28.46 -3.22
N ALA A 140 13.03 28.14 -4.50
CA ALA A 140 13.12 29.13 -5.57
C ALA A 140 11.79 29.92 -5.71
N ILE A 141 10.65 29.24 -5.64
CA ILE A 141 9.32 29.85 -5.70
C ILE A 141 9.07 30.76 -4.49
N PHE A 142 9.42 30.31 -3.27
CA PHE A 142 9.30 31.15 -2.08
C PHE A 142 10.14 32.42 -2.19
N ASN A 143 11.34 32.32 -2.76
CA ASN A 143 12.25 33.46 -2.89
C ASN A 143 11.79 34.46 -3.98
N GLU A 144 11.24 33.97 -5.11
CA GLU A 144 10.61 34.80 -6.15
C GLU A 144 9.37 35.53 -5.63
N ASN A 145 8.54 34.86 -4.84
CA ASN A 145 7.34 35.46 -4.24
C ASN A 145 7.67 36.46 -3.11
N ALA A 146 8.72 36.20 -2.32
CA ALA A 146 9.22 37.14 -1.32
C ALA A 146 9.78 38.43 -1.97
N ALA A 147 10.35 38.33 -3.17
CA ALA A 147 10.76 39.49 -3.95
C ALA A 147 9.58 40.24 -4.60
N ALA A 148 8.43 39.57 -4.77
CA ALA A 148 7.24 40.11 -5.43
C ALA A 148 6.17 40.67 -4.48
N SER A 149 6.22 40.39 -3.17
CA SER A 149 5.17 40.82 -2.23
C SER A 149 5.69 41.50 -0.96
N GLU A 150 5.63 42.84 -0.95
CA GLU A 150 5.31 43.58 0.27
C GLU A 150 3.78 43.53 0.43
N ARG A 151 3.30 42.71 1.38
CA ARG A 151 1.90 42.50 1.81
C ARG A 151 1.12 41.41 1.05
N THR A 152 1.18 40.18 1.54
CA THR A 152 0.10 39.20 1.36
C THR A 152 0.00 38.30 2.59
N ASP A 153 -1.23 38.00 2.98
CA ASP A 153 -1.57 37.17 4.13
C ASP A 153 -0.98 35.76 3.96
N GLU A 154 -0.49 35.15 5.05
CA GLU A 154 0.25 33.87 5.04
C GLU A 154 -0.53 32.72 4.38
N ASP A 155 -1.87 32.80 4.37
CA ASP A 155 -2.77 31.81 3.79
C ASP A 155 -2.73 31.78 2.25
N ASP A 156 -2.42 32.90 1.59
CA ASP A 156 -2.39 32.98 0.11
C ASP A 156 -1.19 32.23 -0.48
N VAL A 157 -0.08 32.16 0.26
CA VAL A 157 1.15 31.47 -0.17
C VAL A 157 0.92 29.96 -0.27
N PHE A 158 0.14 29.39 0.66
CA PHE A 158 -0.17 27.95 0.66
C PHE A 158 -1.00 27.53 -0.57
N PHE A 159 -2.03 28.30 -0.93
CA PHE A 159 -2.85 28.01 -2.11
C PHE A 159 -2.11 28.28 -3.43
N SER A 160 -1.25 29.30 -3.46
CA SER A 160 -0.41 29.60 -4.63
C SER A 160 0.59 28.46 -4.92
N VAL A 161 1.25 27.94 -3.87
CA VAL A 161 2.12 26.75 -3.96
C VAL A 161 1.35 25.53 -4.45
N ALA A 162 0.13 25.30 -3.95
CA ALA A 162 -0.70 24.16 -4.37
C ALA A 162 -1.16 24.24 -5.84
N SER A 163 -1.37 25.44 -6.39
CA SER A 163 -1.73 25.65 -7.81
C SER A 163 -0.56 25.55 -8.79
N ILE A 164 0.67 25.73 -8.31
CA ILE A 164 1.88 25.78 -9.15
C ILE A 164 2.64 24.44 -9.11
N LEU A 165 2.52 23.68 -8.02
CA LEU A 165 3.00 22.30 -7.98
C LEU A 165 2.25 21.47 -9.03
N PRO A 166 2.96 20.81 -9.98
CA PRO A 166 2.31 19.89 -10.94
C PRO A 166 1.63 18.69 -10.25
N PHE A 167 1.85 18.54 -8.93
CA PHE A 167 1.38 17.51 -8.02
C PHE A 167 -0.15 17.38 -7.90
N MET A 168 -0.91 18.48 -7.87
CA MET A 168 -2.37 18.43 -7.63
C MET A 168 -3.21 18.33 -8.91
N LEU A 169 -2.71 18.80 -10.05
CA LEU A 169 -3.49 18.92 -11.29
C LEU A 169 -3.30 17.77 -12.29
N ARG A 170 -2.23 16.95 -12.17
CA ARG A 170 -2.00 15.82 -13.09
C ARG A 170 -2.84 14.58 -12.79
N GLY A 171 -3.40 14.45 -11.59
CA GLY A 171 -4.29 13.34 -11.23
C GLY A 171 -5.73 13.49 -11.75
N ALA A 172 -6.16 14.70 -12.11
CA ALA A 172 -7.55 14.98 -12.49
C ALA A 172 -7.85 14.82 -13.99
N THR A 173 -6.84 14.72 -14.87
CA THR A 173 -7.04 14.74 -16.33
C THR A 173 -7.13 13.37 -17.00
N MET A 174 -7.01 12.27 -16.26
CA MET A 174 -7.13 10.90 -16.81
C MET A 174 -8.57 10.34 -16.81
N ALA A 175 -9.60 11.11 -16.42
CA ALA A 175 -10.98 10.62 -16.33
C ALA A 175 -11.92 11.08 -17.46
N GLN A 176 -11.48 11.86 -18.45
CA GLN A 176 -12.40 12.43 -19.47
C GLN A 176 -12.02 12.20 -20.95
N ARG A 177 -11.16 11.22 -21.28
CA ARG A 177 -10.97 10.81 -22.67
C ARG A 177 -11.15 9.32 -22.88
N SER A 178 -12.41 8.89 -22.81
CA SER A 178 -12.89 7.75 -23.57
C SER A 178 -14.39 7.92 -23.82
N GLN A 179 -14.71 8.83 -24.75
CA GLN A 179 -15.93 8.84 -25.56
C GLN A 179 -15.72 9.90 -26.64
N ASN A 180 -15.21 9.45 -27.77
CA ASN A 180 -15.51 9.90 -29.13
C ASN A 180 -15.01 8.82 -30.09
#